data_AF-I3XYD0-F1
#
_entry.id   AF-I3XYD0-F1
#
_cell.length_a   1.000
_cell.length_b   1.000
_cell.length_c   1.000
_cell.angle_alpha   90.00
_cell.angle_beta   90.00
_cell.angle_gamma   90.00
#
_symmetry.space_group_name_H-M   'P 1'
#
loop_
_entity.id
_entity.type
_entity.pdbx_description
1 polymer ?
#
loop_
_entity_poly.entity_id
_entity_poly.type
_entity_poly.pdbx_seq_one_letter_code
_entity_poly.pdbx_strand_id
1 'polypeptide(L)'
;MRKGFTMIELIFVIVILGILAAVAIPRLAATRDDAAVTAAASDIATLYKDLGTYYTAQGSFDGNLSAALTQTNLKNMTNVQGIYPTSTAAEIDFRTDANKTSCFIMTLTTDGNVTVASSSRNNPAGTVCKEVIGLSNIKALLDNNQSFGGRKVAR
;
A
#
# COMPACT_ATOMS: atom_id res chain seq x y z
N MET A 1 39.62 -33.05 -31.06
CA MET A 1 39.08 -33.74 -29.86
C MET A 1 38.43 -32.68 -28.99
N ARG A 2 37.13 -32.75 -28.73
CA ARG A 2 36.45 -31.80 -27.82
C ARG A 2 36.72 -32.29 -26.39
N LYS A 3 37.40 -31.49 -25.58
CA LYS A 3 37.52 -31.74 -24.14
C LYS A 3 36.11 -31.62 -23.53
N GLY A 4 35.56 -32.72 -23.06
CA GLY A 4 34.31 -32.72 -22.30
C GLY A 4 34.56 -32.19 -20.90
N PHE A 5 33.57 -31.47 -20.35
CA PHE A 5 33.54 -31.12 -18.94
C PHE A 5 33.60 -32.40 -18.10
N THR A 6 34.42 -32.41 -17.05
CA THR A 6 34.49 -33.56 -16.16
C THR A 6 33.24 -33.63 -15.29
N MET A 7 32.79 -34.83 -14.92
CA MET A 7 31.67 -34.94 -13.99
C MET A 7 31.96 -34.20 -12.69
N ILE A 8 33.20 -34.28 -12.17
CA ILE A 8 33.62 -33.66 -10.92
C ILE A 8 33.52 -32.13 -10.94
N GLU A 9 33.83 -31.47 -12.06
CA GLU A 9 33.65 -30.03 -12.21
C GLU A 9 32.18 -29.62 -12.10
N LEU A 10 31.26 -30.40 -12.69
CA LEU A 10 29.84 -30.08 -12.66
C LEU A 10 29.25 -30.24 -11.25
N ILE A 11 29.70 -31.25 -10.49
CA ILE A 11 29.26 -31.45 -9.09
C ILE A 11 29.74 -30.30 -8.19
N PHE A 12 30.98 -29.84 -8.38
CA PHE A 12 31.50 -28.73 -7.58
C PHE A 12 30.73 -27.42 -7.83
N VAL A 13 30.35 -27.16 -9.08
CA VAL A 13 29.55 -25.98 -9.45
C VAL A 13 28.17 -26.01 -8.78
N ILE A 14 27.44 -27.13 -8.85
CA ILE A 14 26.10 -27.20 -8.22
C ILE A 14 26.17 -27.12 -6.69
N VAL A 15 27.24 -27.62 -6.07
CA VAL A 15 27.46 -27.51 -4.62
C VAL A 15 27.66 -26.06 -4.23
N ILE A 16 28.52 -25.31 -4.93
CA ILE A 16 28.72 -23.88 -4.67
C ILE A 16 27.43 -23.10 -4.90
N LEU A 17 26.73 -23.34 -6.01
CA LEU A 17 25.43 -22.69 -6.28
C LEU A 17 24.39 -23.01 -5.20
N GLY A 18 24.38 -24.24 -4.67
CA GLY A 18 23.51 -24.64 -3.56
C GLY A 18 23.80 -23.85 -2.27
N ILE A 19 25.08 -23.69 -1.91
CA ILE A 19 25.48 -22.92 -0.72
C ILE A 19 25.11 -21.44 -0.89
N LEU A 20 25.41 -20.85 -2.04
CA LEU A 20 25.07 -19.45 -2.32
C LEU A 20 23.55 -19.21 -2.31
N ALA A 21 22.78 -20.11 -2.91
CA ALA A 21 21.32 -20.03 -2.94
C ALA A 21 20.72 -20.14 -1.53
N ALA A 22 21.23 -21.04 -0.69
CA ALA A 22 20.74 -21.23 0.69
C ALA A 22 20.86 -19.95 1.54
N VAL A 23 21.91 -19.16 1.35
CA VAL A 23 22.10 -17.89 2.07
C VAL A 23 21.37 -16.72 1.38
N ALA A 24 21.35 -16.69 0.05
CA ALA A 24 20.80 -15.57 -0.71
C ALA A 24 19.26 -15.51 -0.71
N ILE A 25 18.58 -16.66 -0.82
CA ILE A 25 17.11 -16.74 -0.89
C ILE A 25 16.41 -16.10 0.32
N PRO A 26 16.71 -16.48 1.58
CA PRO A 26 16.02 -15.91 2.74
C PRO A 26 16.27 -14.40 2.86
N ARG A 27 17.48 -13.94 2.52
CA ARG A 27 17.84 -12.52 2.58
C ARG A 27 17.11 -11.69 1.52
N LEU A 28 16.97 -12.25 0.32
CA LEU A 28 16.23 -11.60 -0.77
C LEU A 28 14.73 -11.51 -0.45
N ALA A 29 14.14 -12.55 0.15
CA ALA A 29 12.74 -12.53 0.56
C ALA A 29 12.47 -11.39 1.56
N ALA A 30 13.26 -11.31 2.64
CA ALA A 30 13.11 -10.24 3.64
C ALA A 30 13.30 -8.84 3.02
N THR A 31 14.32 -8.65 2.16
CA THR A 31 14.56 -7.34 1.52
C THR A 31 13.40 -6.92 0.60
N ARG A 32 12.69 -7.88 -0.02
CA ARG A 32 11.52 -7.57 -0.86
C ARG A 32 10.32 -7.13 -0.02
N ASP A 33 10.12 -7.76 1.14
CA ASP A 33 9.04 -7.40 2.05
C ASP A 33 9.30 -6.01 2.66
N ASP A 34 10.52 -5.74 3.13
CA ASP A 34 10.94 -4.41 3.63
C ASP A 34 10.74 -3.30 2.57
N ALA A 35 11.10 -3.59 1.32
CA ALA A 35 10.90 -2.67 0.20
C ALA A 35 9.41 -2.41 -0.07
N ALA A 36 8.57 -3.45 0.02
CA ALA A 36 7.13 -3.33 -0.15
C ALA A 36 6.49 -2.48 0.96
N VAL A 37 6.91 -2.68 2.22
CA VAL A 37 6.46 -1.86 3.37
C VAL A 37 6.85 -0.39 3.17
N THR A 38 8.09 -0.13 2.76
CA THR A 38 8.59 1.24 2.54
C THR A 38 7.86 1.93 1.37
N ALA A 39 7.64 1.21 0.27
CA ALA A 39 6.87 1.72 -0.87
C ALA A 39 5.43 2.04 -0.46
N ALA A 40 4.78 1.14 0.28
CA ALA A 40 3.43 1.35 0.78
C ALA A 40 3.33 2.56 1.72
N ALA A 41 4.31 2.75 2.61
CA ALA A 41 4.35 3.93 3.49
C ALA A 41 4.51 5.25 2.70
N SER A 42 5.36 5.26 1.67
CA SER A 42 5.53 6.42 0.78
C SER A 42 4.24 6.71 -0.01
N ASP A 43 3.56 5.66 -0.45
CA ASP A 43 2.31 5.78 -1.18
C ASP A 43 1.24 6.43 -0.30
N ILE A 44 1.12 5.98 0.95
CA ILE A 44 0.18 6.56 1.93
C ILE A 44 0.44 8.04 2.14
N ALA A 45 1.70 8.44 2.35
CA ALA A 45 2.07 9.84 2.53
C ALA A 45 1.72 10.71 1.31
N THR A 46 1.96 10.18 0.10
CA THR A 46 1.64 10.85 -1.16
C THR A 46 0.13 11.02 -1.30
N LEU A 47 -0.63 9.95 -1.01
CA LEU A 47 -2.08 9.97 -1.05
C LEU A 47 -2.65 11.02 -0.09
N TYR A 48 -2.18 11.07 1.16
CA TYR A 48 -2.62 12.09 2.12
C TYR A 48 -2.35 13.53 1.64
N LYS A 49 -1.18 13.76 1.04
CA LYS A 49 -0.84 15.07 0.46
C LYS A 49 -1.76 15.44 -0.71
N ASP A 50 -2.04 14.47 -1.58
CA ASP A 50 -2.91 14.67 -2.74
C ASP A 50 -4.35 14.95 -2.29
N LEU A 51 -4.85 14.27 -1.26
CA LEU A 51 -6.16 14.53 -0.67
C LEU A 51 -6.25 15.94 -0.07
N GLY A 52 -5.24 16.37 0.69
CA GLY A 52 -5.19 17.73 1.25
C GLY A 52 -5.14 18.81 0.16
N THR A 53 -4.38 18.57 -0.91
CA THR A 53 -4.30 19.47 -2.06
C THR A 53 -5.64 19.54 -2.80
N TYR A 54 -6.29 18.40 -3.01
CA TYR A 54 -7.61 18.33 -3.64
C TYR A 54 -8.66 19.07 -2.82
N TYR A 55 -8.71 18.87 -1.50
CA TYR A 55 -9.64 19.57 -0.62
C TYR A 55 -9.40 21.08 -0.63
N THR A 56 -8.14 21.52 -0.66
CA THR A 56 -7.80 22.94 -0.76
C THR A 56 -8.26 23.56 -2.09
N ALA A 57 -8.20 22.79 -3.19
CA ALA A 57 -8.60 23.27 -4.50
C ALA A 57 -10.13 23.27 -4.72
N GLN A 58 -10.84 22.26 -4.21
CA GLN A 58 -12.27 22.05 -4.48
C GLN A 58 -13.20 22.40 -3.30
N GLY A 59 -12.66 22.53 -2.09
CA GLY A 59 -13.43 22.84 -0.87
C GLY A 59 -14.36 21.72 -0.37
N SER A 60 -14.44 20.59 -1.08
CA SER A 60 -15.29 19.43 -0.73
C SER A 60 -14.76 18.13 -1.32
N PHE A 61 -14.96 17.01 -0.63
CA PHE A 61 -14.77 15.66 -1.16
C PHE A 61 -16.08 15.16 -1.79
N ASP A 62 -16.47 15.73 -2.93
CA ASP A 62 -17.67 15.29 -3.67
C ASP A 62 -17.42 13.97 -4.43
N GLY A 63 -18.47 13.27 -4.87
CA GLY A 63 -18.43 11.98 -5.57
C GLY A 63 -17.61 11.95 -6.88
N ASN A 64 -17.24 13.14 -7.40
CA ASN A 64 -16.26 13.29 -8.48
C ASN A 64 -14.80 13.15 -8.03
N LEU A 65 -14.54 12.87 -6.75
CA LEU A 65 -13.20 12.55 -6.24
C LEU A 65 -12.55 11.43 -7.06
N SER A 66 -13.33 10.44 -7.49
CA SER A 66 -12.87 9.38 -8.39
C SER A 66 -12.35 9.94 -9.72
N ALA A 67 -12.98 10.95 -10.32
CA ALA A 67 -12.53 11.58 -11.56
C ALA A 67 -11.29 12.49 -11.39
N ALA A 68 -11.13 13.10 -10.22
CA ALA A 68 -9.98 13.97 -9.93
C ALA A 68 -8.73 13.19 -9.51
N LEU A 69 -8.89 12.18 -8.65
CA LEU A 69 -7.81 11.31 -8.19
C LEU A 69 -7.38 10.27 -9.23
N THR A 70 -8.23 9.98 -10.23
CA THR A 70 -7.83 9.13 -11.37
C THR A 70 -6.90 9.85 -12.36
N GLN A 71 -6.77 11.18 -12.28
CA GLN A 71 -5.89 11.97 -13.16
C GLN A 71 -4.53 12.29 -12.57
N THR A 72 -4.33 12.15 -11.27
CA THR A 72 -3.06 12.49 -10.61
C THR A 72 -2.57 11.32 -9.77
N ASN A 73 -1.59 10.58 -10.32
CA ASN A 73 -0.69 9.64 -9.64
C ASN A 73 -1.26 8.37 -8.98
N LEU A 74 -2.48 8.37 -8.45
CA LEU A 74 -3.04 7.24 -7.68
C LEU A 74 -3.33 6.00 -8.54
N LYS A 75 -3.58 6.16 -9.85
CA LYS A 75 -3.66 5.02 -10.79
C LYS A 75 -2.31 4.37 -11.06
N ASN A 76 -1.21 5.11 -10.89
CA ASN A 76 0.15 4.60 -11.09
C ASN A 76 0.75 4.02 -9.81
N MET A 77 0.12 4.29 -8.66
CA MET A 77 0.48 3.67 -7.39
C MET A 77 -0.07 2.26 -7.38
N THR A 78 0.82 1.28 -7.44
CA THR A 78 0.47 -0.15 -7.46
C THR A 78 -0.37 -0.57 -6.26
N ASN A 79 -0.26 0.16 -5.15
CA ASN A 79 -0.91 -0.13 -3.89
C ASN A 79 -2.27 0.57 -3.69
N VAL A 80 -2.73 1.38 -4.65
CA VAL A 80 -4.04 2.04 -4.57
C VAL A 80 -4.94 1.43 -5.63
N GLN A 81 -5.96 0.69 -5.22
CA GLN A 81 -6.81 -0.08 -6.13
C GLN A 81 -8.28 0.23 -5.87
N GLY A 82 -8.77 1.25 -6.59
CA GLY A 82 -10.19 1.56 -6.67
C GLY A 82 -10.57 2.74 -5.78
N ILE A 83 -11.26 3.69 -6.41
CA ILE A 83 -11.94 4.77 -5.71
C ILE A 83 -13.41 4.53 -5.95
N TYR A 84 -14.12 4.17 -4.88
CA TYR A 84 -15.52 3.82 -4.90
C TYR A 84 -16.33 5.04 -4.44
N PRO A 85 -16.95 5.78 -5.37
CA PRO A 85 -17.84 6.84 -4.98
C PRO A 85 -19.11 6.23 -4.37
N THR A 86 -19.52 6.78 -3.23
CA THR A 86 -20.83 6.58 -2.62
C THR A 86 -21.58 7.92 -2.67
N SER A 87 -22.89 7.93 -2.44
CA SER A 87 -23.72 9.14 -2.59
C SER A 87 -23.34 10.31 -1.68
N THR A 88 -22.57 10.06 -0.61
CA THR A 88 -22.19 11.07 0.41
C THR A 88 -20.72 11.00 0.81
N ALA A 89 -19.95 10.09 0.22
CA ALA A 89 -18.56 9.85 0.55
C ALA A 89 -17.82 9.17 -0.61
N ALA A 90 -16.50 9.19 -0.60
CA ALA A 90 -15.68 8.39 -1.50
C ALA A 90 -14.79 7.46 -0.68
N GLU A 91 -14.72 6.18 -1.06
CA GLU A 91 -13.86 5.21 -0.39
C GLU A 91 -12.64 4.90 -1.26
N ILE A 92 -11.44 4.96 -0.67
CA ILE A 92 -10.18 4.57 -1.32
C ILE A 92 -9.70 3.29 -0.65
N ASP A 93 -9.59 2.22 -1.44
CA ASP A 93 -9.07 0.93 -0.99
C ASP A 93 -7.56 0.83 -1.26
N PHE A 94 -6.79 0.75 -0.17
CA PHE A 94 -5.35 0.57 -0.23
C PHE A 94 -5.01 -0.91 -0.10
N ARG A 95 -4.21 -1.44 -1.02
CA ARG A 95 -3.84 -2.86 -1.12
C ARG A 95 -2.31 -2.98 -1.19
N THR A 96 -1.69 -3.88 -0.44
CA THR A 96 -0.20 -3.94 -0.39
C THR A 96 0.44 -4.97 -1.31
N ASP A 97 -0.35 -5.74 -2.08
CA ASP A 97 0.16 -6.93 -2.77
C ASP A 97 -0.45 -7.12 -4.17
N ALA A 98 0.27 -7.82 -5.05
CA ALA A 98 -0.22 -8.25 -6.38
C ALA A 98 -1.51 -9.10 -6.33
N ASN A 99 -1.79 -9.72 -5.17
CA ASN A 99 -3.02 -10.48 -4.90
C ASN A 99 -4.23 -9.60 -4.53
N LYS A 100 -4.07 -8.27 -4.50
CA LYS A 100 -5.15 -7.32 -4.19
C LYS A 100 -5.76 -7.55 -2.80
N THR A 101 -4.93 -7.85 -1.79
CA THR A 101 -5.38 -7.89 -0.39
C THR A 101 -5.66 -6.46 0.10
N SER A 102 -6.90 -6.15 0.47
CA SER A 102 -7.25 -4.84 1.07
C SER A 102 -6.62 -4.71 2.44
N CYS A 103 -5.87 -3.62 2.63
CA CYS A 103 -5.13 -3.31 3.84
C CYS A 103 -5.91 -2.36 4.75
N PHE A 104 -6.33 -1.22 4.20
CA PHE A 104 -7.25 -0.29 4.86
C PHE A 104 -8.05 0.49 3.83
N ILE A 105 -9.21 0.98 4.27
CA ILE A 105 -10.11 1.80 3.47
C ILE A 105 -10.13 3.19 4.09
N MET A 106 -9.88 4.20 3.25
CA MET A 106 -10.09 5.60 3.62
C MET A 106 -11.44 6.04 3.09
N THR A 107 -12.33 6.44 3.98
CA THR A 107 -13.62 7.02 3.62
C THR A 107 -13.52 8.53 3.78
N LEU A 108 -13.70 9.23 2.67
CA LEU A 108 -13.73 10.68 2.58
C LEU A 108 -15.18 11.13 2.53
N THR A 109 -15.59 11.91 3.51
CA THR A 109 -16.95 12.46 3.56
C THR A 109 -16.97 13.86 2.94
N THR A 110 -18.11 14.28 2.40
CA THR A 110 -18.31 15.64 1.86
C THR A 110 -18.00 16.73 2.89
N ASP A 111 -18.08 16.42 4.18
CA ASP A 111 -17.76 17.29 5.30
C ASP A 111 -16.24 17.42 5.56
N GLY A 112 -15.39 17.15 4.58
CA GLY A 112 -13.93 17.32 4.72
C GLY A 112 -13.26 16.36 5.70
N ASN A 113 -13.99 15.35 6.18
CA ASN A 113 -13.48 14.39 7.15
C ASN A 113 -13.01 13.12 6.44
N VAL A 114 -11.81 12.66 6.78
CA VAL A 114 -11.19 11.45 6.26
C VAL A 114 -11.04 10.48 7.42
N THR A 115 -11.93 9.48 7.44
CA THR A 115 -11.84 8.36 8.36
C THR A 115 -11.07 7.24 7.70
N VAL A 116 -10.13 6.64 8.41
CA VAL A 116 -9.45 5.44 7.92
C VAL A 116 -9.89 4.26 8.76
N ALA A 117 -10.51 3.28 8.12
CA ALA A 117 -10.83 2.01 8.73
C ALA A 117 -9.83 0.97 8.22
N SER A 118 -9.11 0.31 9.13
CA SER A 118 -8.41 -0.92 8.75
C SER A 118 -9.45 -1.89 8.19
N SER A 119 -9.29 -2.34 6.96
CA SER A 119 -10.21 -3.29 6.35
C SER A 119 -9.95 -4.67 6.96
N SER A 120 -10.46 -4.88 8.17
CA SER A 120 -10.73 -6.21 8.67
C SER A 120 -12.20 -6.55 8.40
N ARG A 121 -12.63 -6.46 7.13
CA ARG A 121 -13.82 -7.22 6.70
C ARG A 121 -13.36 -8.61 6.29
N ASN A 122 -12.90 -9.38 7.29
CA ASN A 122 -12.52 -10.78 7.19
C ASN A 122 -11.16 -11.06 6.50
N ASN A 123 -10.29 -11.74 7.24
CA ASN A 123 -9.04 -12.38 6.81
C ASN A 123 -7.77 -11.51 6.79
N PRO A 124 -6.61 -12.09 7.15
CA PRO A 124 -5.44 -11.33 7.56
C PRO A 124 -4.86 -10.58 6.37
N ALA A 125 -4.79 -9.25 6.51
CA ALA A 125 -3.74 -8.42 5.93
C ALA A 125 -2.47 -9.25 5.72
N GLY A 126 -1.95 -9.30 4.48
CA GLY A 126 -0.67 -9.94 4.19
C GLY A 126 0.41 -9.43 5.15
N THR A 127 1.51 -10.17 5.31
CA THR A 127 2.61 -9.82 6.24
C THR A 127 3.02 -8.34 6.12
N VAL A 128 3.13 -7.85 4.87
CA VAL A 128 3.43 -6.46 4.54
C VAL A 128 2.37 -5.48 5.10
N CYS A 129 1.08 -5.75 4.91
CA CYS A 129 0.03 -4.86 5.41
C CYS A 129 -0.01 -4.80 6.95
N LYS A 130 0.25 -5.91 7.65
CA LYS A 130 0.35 -5.90 9.11
C LYS A 130 1.50 -5.02 9.60
N GLU A 131 2.63 -5.05 8.90
CA GLU A 131 3.78 -4.19 9.22
C GLU A 131 3.49 -2.72 8.90
N VAL A 132 2.87 -2.41 7.76
CA VAL A 132 2.49 -1.05 7.38
C VAL A 132 1.51 -0.43 8.40
N ILE A 133 0.48 -1.16 8.81
CA ILE A 133 -0.48 -0.70 9.84
C ILE A 133 0.19 -0.54 11.22
N GLY A 134 1.24 -1.33 11.49
CA GLY A 134 2.02 -1.27 12.72
C GLY A 134 2.97 -0.07 12.82
N LEU A 135 3.27 0.62 11.71
CA LEU A 135 4.13 1.80 11.72
C LEU A 135 3.47 2.93 12.52
N SER A 136 4.19 3.53 13.47
CA SER A 136 3.63 4.49 14.44
C SER A 136 2.99 5.73 13.79
N ASN A 137 3.56 6.22 12.70
CA ASN A 137 3.03 7.32 11.89
C ASN A 137 1.72 6.93 11.17
N ILE A 138 1.61 5.70 10.68
CA ILE A 138 0.42 5.20 9.98
C ILE A 138 -0.68 4.81 10.97
N LYS A 139 -0.29 4.20 12.09
CA LYS A 139 -1.19 3.90 13.20
C LYS A 139 -1.84 5.16 13.75
N ALA A 140 -1.09 6.25 13.91
CA ALA A 140 -1.65 7.53 14.34
C ALA A 140 -2.68 8.08 13.34
N LEU A 141 -2.49 7.85 12.04
CA LEU A 141 -3.43 8.24 10.99
C LEU A 141 -4.68 7.34 10.96
N LEU A 142 -4.54 6.06 11.33
CA LEU A 142 -5.64 5.12 11.47
C LEU A 142 -6.50 5.40 12.71
N ASP A 143 -5.87 5.72 13.83
CA ASP A 143 -6.56 5.93 15.11
C ASP A 143 -7.21 7.32 15.20
N ASN A 144 -6.67 8.32 14.51
CA ASN A 144 -7.17 9.69 14.56
C ASN A 144 -7.88 10.04 13.26
N ASN A 145 -9.16 10.33 13.36
CA ASN A 145 -9.95 10.86 12.25
C ASN A 145 -9.35 12.19 11.76
N GLN A 146 -8.94 12.25 10.49
CA GLN A 146 -8.26 13.42 9.93
C GLN A 146 -9.31 14.35 9.32
N SER A 147 -9.60 15.47 9.99
CA SER A 147 -10.49 16.49 9.46
C SER A 147 -9.67 17.57 8.76
N PHE A 148 -9.92 17.77 7.47
CA PHE A 148 -9.30 18.82 6.66
C PHE A 148 -10.03 20.17 6.77
N GLY A 149 -10.93 20.33 7.74
CA GLY A 149 -11.57 21.63 8.03
C GLY A 149 -13.08 21.67 7.82
N GLY A 150 -13.74 20.55 7.56
CA GLY A 150 -15.20 20.50 7.63
C GLY A 150 -15.68 20.16 9.04
N ARG A 151 -16.69 20.94 9.45
CA ARG A 151 -17.23 21.06 10.80
C ARG A 151 -17.57 19.68 11.38
N LYS A 152 -16.99 19.35 12.54
CA LYS A 152 -17.28 18.13 13.30
C LYS A 152 -18.79 17.90 13.40
N VAL A 153 -19.32 16.86 12.75
CA VAL A 153 -20.64 16.34 13.12
C VAL A 153 -20.42 15.40 14.30
N ALA A 154 -20.41 16.00 15.49
CA ALA A 154 -20.73 15.25 16.69
C ALA A 154 -22.19 14.81 16.59
N ARG A 155 -22.44 13.51 16.62
CA ARG A 155 -23.69 12.97 17.13
C ARG A 155 -23.42 11.71 17.92
#